data_AF-A0A450SDF5-F1
#
_entry.id   AF-A0A450SDF5-F1
#
_cell.length_a   1.000
_cell.length_b   1.000
_cell.length_c   1.000
_cell.angle_alpha   90.00
_cell.angle_beta   90.00
_cell.angle_gamma   90.00
#
_symmetry.space_group_name_H-M   'P 1'
#
loop_
_entity.id
_entity.type
_entity.pdbx_description
1 polymer ?
#
loop_
_entity_poly.entity_id
_entity_poly.type
_entity_poly.pdbx_seq_one_letter_code
_entity_poly.pdbx_strand_id
1 'polypeptide(L)'
;MIGHAVGGWSEGAFKGTSTNAVIGRTTAAAVAGGVSAKLGGGKFANGAMTGAFAHLFSNEAQRKWSNPTGGKVRGDDRWGGGRFDSPRGNRPHEATDYVAEPGQNVVAVTGGKIDKIGYAYGDDLSYRYVRISTPDGYVARQLYVNPAEGIVPGAQVTAGQVIGISQALGSRYPGITEHVHVDITRNGAPVNPTTLIP
;
A
#
# COMPACT_ATOMS: atom_id res chain seq x y z
N MET A 1 -17.01 12.87 20.14
CA MET A 1 -16.67 11.47 19.79
C MET A 1 -17.77 10.89 18.90
N ILE A 2 -17.64 11.02 17.57
CA ILE A 2 -18.52 10.32 16.62
C ILE A 2 -17.63 9.91 15.44
N GLY A 3 -16.88 8.83 15.64
CA GLY A 3 -15.86 8.34 14.71
C GLY A 3 -15.97 6.84 14.50
N HIS A 4 -17.19 6.27 14.49
CA HIS A 4 -17.40 4.86 14.18
C HIS A 4 -18.78 4.72 13.54
N ALA A 5 -18.83 4.44 12.23
CA ALA A 5 -19.89 3.72 11.50
C ALA A 5 -20.10 4.28 10.09
N VAL A 6 -19.12 4.12 9.19
CA VAL A 6 -19.40 4.20 7.74
C VAL A 6 -18.70 3.09 6.93
N GLY A 7 -17.78 2.32 7.52
CA GLY A 7 -16.94 1.37 6.76
C GLY A 7 -17.53 -0.02 6.48
N GLY A 8 -18.60 -0.44 7.16
CA GLY A 8 -18.94 -1.88 7.24
C GLY A 8 -19.82 -2.47 6.14
N TRP A 9 -20.53 -1.68 5.34
CA TRP A 9 -21.61 -2.20 4.49
C TRP A 9 -21.17 -2.68 3.09
N SER A 10 -19.95 -2.33 2.66
CA SER A 10 -19.42 -2.67 1.34
C SER A 10 -18.15 -3.53 1.37
N GLU A 11 -17.70 -3.96 2.55
CA GLU A 11 -16.54 -4.86 2.69
C GLU A 11 -16.91 -6.27 2.17
N GLY A 12 -16.97 -6.43 0.84
CA GLY A 12 -17.11 -7.76 0.21
C GLY A 12 -17.84 -7.81 -1.13
N ALA A 13 -18.80 -6.92 -1.39
CA ALA A 13 -19.75 -7.06 -2.50
C ALA A 13 -19.18 -6.68 -3.88
N PHE A 14 -18.23 -5.74 -3.94
CA PHE A 14 -17.69 -5.20 -5.19
C PHE A 14 -16.16 -5.30 -5.22
N LYS A 15 -15.64 -6.49 -5.51
CA LYS A 15 -14.20 -6.77 -5.63
C LYS A 15 -13.74 -6.72 -7.09
N GLY A 16 -12.49 -6.35 -7.30
CA GLY A 16 -11.83 -6.36 -8.62
C GLY A 16 -11.90 -5.03 -9.38
N THR A 17 -11.41 -5.08 -10.63
CA THR A 17 -11.20 -3.92 -11.51
C THR A 17 -12.28 -3.75 -12.59
N SER A 18 -13.33 -4.58 -12.57
CA SER A 18 -14.41 -4.51 -13.56
C SER A 18 -15.20 -3.20 -13.41
N THR A 19 -15.77 -2.73 -14.51
CA THR A 19 -16.63 -1.54 -14.52
C THR A 19 -17.76 -1.64 -13.48
N ASN A 20 -18.34 -2.83 -13.30
CA ASN A 20 -19.39 -3.07 -12.32
C ASN A 20 -18.88 -2.93 -10.87
N ALA A 21 -17.65 -3.37 -10.59
CA ALA A 21 -17.07 -3.24 -9.26
C ALA A 21 -16.76 -1.76 -8.92
N VAL A 22 -16.24 -1.01 -9.89
CA VAL A 22 -15.97 0.44 -9.76
C VAL A 22 -17.27 1.21 -9.54
N ILE A 23 -18.31 0.93 -10.33
CA ILE A 23 -19.64 1.55 -10.18
C ILE A 23 -20.22 1.24 -8.80
N GLY A 24 -20.14 -0.01 -8.35
CA GLY A 24 -20.66 -0.43 -7.05
C GLY A 24 -20.00 0.28 -5.87
N ARG A 25 -18.67 0.34 -5.84
CA ARG A 25 -17.93 1.06 -4.78
C ARG A 25 -18.16 2.57 -4.83
N THR A 26 -18.20 3.16 -6.03
CA THR A 26 -18.50 4.58 -6.21
C THR A 26 -19.91 4.93 -5.73
N THR A 27 -20.89 4.07 -6.00
CA THR A 27 -22.26 4.24 -5.51
C THR A 27 -22.31 4.16 -3.99
N ALA A 28 -21.60 3.22 -3.36
CA ALA A 28 -21.52 3.12 -1.91
C ALA A 28 -20.91 4.38 -1.27
N ALA A 29 -19.81 4.89 -1.84
CA ALA A 29 -19.19 6.13 -1.39
C ALA A 29 -20.11 7.35 -1.57
N ALA A 30 -20.90 7.39 -2.65
CA ALA A 30 -21.90 8.42 -2.88
C ALA A 30 -22.97 8.40 -1.77
N VAL A 31 -23.49 7.22 -1.42
CA VAL A 31 -24.49 7.10 -0.35
C VAL A 31 -23.91 7.56 0.98
N ALA A 32 -22.70 7.10 1.32
CA ALA A 32 -21.99 7.49 2.54
C ALA A 32 -21.80 9.02 2.65
N GLY A 33 -21.30 9.65 1.59
CA GLY A 33 -21.12 11.09 1.54
C GLY A 33 -22.45 11.85 1.64
N GLY A 34 -23.50 11.37 0.98
CA GLY A 34 -24.82 12.00 1.00
C GLY A 34 -25.49 11.94 2.37
N VAL A 35 -25.42 10.80 3.06
CA VAL A 35 -25.92 10.65 4.44
C VAL A 35 -25.15 11.57 5.38
N SER A 36 -23.82 11.60 5.27
CA SER A 36 -22.96 12.48 6.09
C SER A 36 -23.33 13.96 5.92
N ALA A 37 -23.56 14.40 4.68
CA ALA A 37 -24.00 15.77 4.41
C ALA A 37 -25.37 16.06 5.04
N LYS A 38 -26.36 15.17 4.93
CA LYS A 38 -27.68 15.36 5.56
C LYS A 38 -27.58 15.49 7.09
N LEU A 39 -26.76 14.67 7.73
CA LEU A 39 -26.54 14.72 9.18
C LEU A 39 -25.91 16.06 9.61
N GLY A 40 -25.05 16.64 8.79
CA GLY A 40 -24.47 17.97 9.00
C GLY A 40 -25.33 19.15 8.53
N GLY A 41 -26.59 18.94 8.16
CA GLY A 41 -27.49 19.99 7.66
C GLY A 41 -27.28 20.38 6.19
N GLY A 42 -26.43 19.67 5.46
CA GLY A 42 -26.17 19.84 4.04
C GLY A 42 -27.12 19.06 3.12
N LYS A 43 -27.03 19.31 1.81
CA LYS A 43 -27.82 18.60 0.79
C LYS A 43 -27.22 17.22 0.51
N PHE A 44 -28.06 16.19 0.52
CA PHE A 44 -27.64 14.82 0.19
C PHE A 44 -26.91 14.75 -1.15
N ALA A 45 -27.45 15.37 -2.20
CA ALA A 45 -26.84 15.33 -3.53
C ALA A 45 -25.41 15.89 -3.54
N ASN A 46 -25.14 16.97 -2.79
CA ASN A 46 -23.81 17.55 -2.69
C ASN A 46 -22.84 16.59 -1.98
N GLY A 47 -23.25 16.04 -0.83
CA GLY A 47 -22.46 15.03 -0.13
C GLY A 47 -22.22 13.78 -0.96
N ALA A 48 -23.21 13.35 -1.73
CA ALA A 48 -23.12 12.17 -2.57
C ALA A 48 -22.19 12.37 -3.75
N MET A 49 -22.25 13.53 -4.41
CA MET A 49 -21.26 13.91 -5.42
C MET A 49 -19.86 13.96 -4.82
N THR A 50 -19.67 14.65 -3.70
CA THR A 50 -18.35 14.73 -3.03
C THR A 50 -17.82 13.34 -2.67
N GLY A 51 -18.65 12.47 -2.09
CA GLY A 51 -18.25 11.10 -1.74
C GLY A 51 -17.89 10.25 -2.96
N ALA A 52 -18.71 10.32 -4.02
CA ALA A 52 -18.46 9.62 -5.28
C ALA A 52 -17.18 10.11 -5.95
N PHE A 53 -16.97 11.42 -6.05
CA PHE A 53 -15.79 12.01 -6.68
C PHE A 53 -14.53 11.74 -5.87
N ALA A 54 -14.57 11.93 -4.55
CA ALA A 54 -13.43 11.63 -3.70
C ALA A 54 -13.02 10.16 -3.82
N HIS A 55 -13.98 9.23 -3.86
CA HIS A 55 -13.70 7.82 -4.07
C HIS A 55 -13.16 7.53 -5.48
N LEU A 56 -13.84 8.02 -6.52
CA LEU A 56 -13.42 7.79 -7.90
C LEU A 56 -12.00 8.31 -8.12
N PHE A 57 -11.68 9.51 -7.66
CA PHE A 57 -10.34 10.06 -7.82
C PHE A 57 -9.30 9.37 -6.93
N SER A 58 -9.59 9.13 -5.65
CA SER A 58 -8.58 8.62 -4.70
C SER A 58 -8.36 7.12 -4.79
N ASN A 59 -9.39 6.36 -5.16
CA ASN A 59 -9.38 4.90 -5.10
C ASN A 59 -9.45 4.21 -6.47
N GLU A 60 -9.97 4.88 -7.51
CA GLU A 60 -10.18 4.24 -8.82
C GLU A 60 -9.35 4.87 -9.95
N ALA A 61 -9.24 6.20 -9.99
CA ALA A 61 -8.56 6.95 -11.05
C ALA A 61 -7.05 7.09 -10.79
N GLN A 62 -6.62 7.11 -9.52
CA GLN A 62 -5.20 7.17 -9.14
C GLN A 62 -4.57 5.77 -8.98
N ARG A 63 -4.88 4.83 -9.88
CA ARG A 63 -4.11 3.57 -10.04
C ARG A 63 -2.74 3.85 -10.63
N LYS A 64 -1.92 4.61 -9.92
CA LYS A 64 -0.49 4.75 -10.22
C LYS A 64 0.25 3.92 -9.21
N TRP A 65 0.85 2.84 -9.66
CA TRP A 65 1.91 2.25 -8.88
C TRP A 65 3.09 3.21 -8.85
N SER A 66 3.75 3.33 -7.71
CA SER A 66 4.86 4.26 -7.52
C SER A 66 6.08 3.49 -7.09
N ASN A 67 7.23 3.86 -7.65
CA ASN A 67 8.51 3.37 -7.15
C ASN A 67 8.70 3.90 -5.71
N PRO A 68 8.86 3.02 -4.71
CA PRO A 68 8.84 3.42 -3.29
C PRO A 68 10.01 4.32 -2.90
N THR A 69 11.08 4.32 -3.71
CA THR A 69 12.37 4.96 -3.38
C THR A 69 12.84 5.92 -4.49
N GLY A 70 12.28 5.80 -5.70
CA GLY A 70 12.87 6.39 -6.91
C GLY A 70 14.13 5.67 -7.40
N GLY A 71 14.64 4.69 -6.65
CA GLY A 71 15.83 3.91 -6.98
C GLY A 71 15.55 2.79 -7.97
N LYS A 72 16.60 2.33 -8.64
CA LYS A 72 16.55 1.15 -9.51
C LYS A 72 16.26 -0.13 -8.72
N VAL A 73 15.85 -1.18 -9.41
CA VAL A 73 15.83 -2.54 -8.82
C VAL A 73 17.25 -2.93 -8.42
N ARG A 74 17.41 -3.35 -7.16
CA ARG A 74 18.68 -3.72 -6.52
C ARG A 74 19.33 -4.87 -7.25
N GLY A 75 20.55 -4.68 -7.78
CA GLY A 75 21.39 -5.68 -8.45
C GLY A 75 21.80 -6.88 -7.57
N ASP A 76 22.64 -7.76 -8.08
CA ASP A 76 23.14 -8.89 -7.28
C ASP A 76 24.28 -8.41 -6.38
N ASP A 77 24.29 -8.92 -5.15
CA ASP A 77 25.42 -8.82 -4.24
C ASP A 77 25.61 -10.13 -3.48
N ARG A 78 26.46 -10.13 -2.45
CA ARG A 78 26.76 -11.33 -1.69
C ARG A 78 25.55 -11.95 -0.95
N TRP A 79 24.46 -11.19 -0.82
CA TRP A 79 23.20 -11.64 -0.20
C TRP A 79 22.15 -12.08 -1.24
N GLY A 80 22.54 -12.16 -2.52
CA GLY A 80 21.70 -12.61 -3.62
C GLY A 80 21.00 -11.47 -4.35
N GLY A 81 20.09 -11.82 -5.27
CA GLY A 81 19.46 -10.84 -6.13
C GLY A 81 18.16 -10.24 -5.63
N GLY A 82 17.94 -8.94 -5.80
CA GLY A 82 16.70 -8.24 -5.47
C GLY A 82 15.60 -8.27 -6.53
N ARG A 83 15.75 -8.97 -7.67
CA ARG A 83 14.63 -9.15 -8.61
C ARG A 83 13.62 -10.16 -8.08
N PHE A 84 12.38 -10.07 -8.55
CA PHE A 84 11.42 -11.18 -8.44
C PHE A 84 12.03 -12.46 -9.06
N ASP A 85 11.73 -13.61 -8.47
CA ASP A 85 12.28 -14.94 -8.82
C ASP A 85 13.79 -15.11 -8.68
N SER A 86 14.52 -14.13 -8.14
CA SER A 86 15.93 -14.32 -7.80
C SER A 86 16.09 -15.50 -6.82
N PRO A 87 17.12 -16.36 -6.95
CA PRO A 87 17.30 -17.51 -6.07
C PRO A 87 17.38 -17.13 -4.59
N ARG A 88 16.71 -17.92 -3.73
CA ARG A 88 16.77 -17.87 -2.26
C ARG A 88 16.87 -19.29 -1.70
N GLY A 89 17.97 -19.98 -2.02
CA GLY A 89 18.12 -21.40 -1.73
C GLY A 89 17.08 -22.20 -2.49
N ASN A 90 16.19 -22.90 -1.76
CA ASN A 90 15.15 -23.75 -2.36
C ASN A 90 13.84 -23.01 -2.71
N ARG A 91 13.80 -21.68 -2.55
CA ARG A 91 12.62 -20.86 -2.87
C ARG A 91 12.99 -19.67 -3.74
N PRO A 92 12.04 -19.09 -4.49
CA PRO A 92 12.26 -17.82 -5.17
C PRO A 92 12.18 -16.63 -4.21
N HIS A 93 12.65 -15.49 -4.70
CA HIS A 93 12.39 -14.19 -4.12
C HIS A 93 11.02 -13.67 -4.61
N GLU A 94 9.99 -13.76 -3.77
CA GLU A 94 8.61 -13.36 -4.10
C GLU A 94 8.37 -11.83 -3.99
N ALA A 95 9.42 -11.06 -4.27
CA ALA A 95 9.45 -9.61 -4.04
C ALA A 95 10.42 -8.93 -4.99
N THR A 96 10.41 -7.60 -5.00
CA THR A 96 11.42 -6.78 -5.65
C THR A 96 12.00 -5.80 -4.65
N ASP A 97 13.33 -5.74 -4.62
CA ASP A 97 14.07 -4.82 -3.77
C ASP A 97 14.41 -3.57 -4.59
N TYR A 98 14.01 -2.40 -4.11
CA TYR A 98 14.31 -1.11 -4.72
C TYR A 98 15.41 -0.42 -3.94
N VAL A 99 16.51 -0.05 -4.62
CA VAL A 99 17.68 0.55 -3.98
C VAL A 99 17.27 1.80 -3.20
N ALA A 100 17.76 1.90 -1.98
CA ALA A 100 17.42 2.98 -1.07
C ALA A 100 18.65 3.58 -0.39
N GLU A 101 18.61 4.87 -0.12
CA GLU A 101 19.51 5.48 0.85
C GLU A 101 18.93 5.32 2.27
N PRO A 102 19.73 4.89 3.27
CA PRO A 102 19.27 4.84 4.64
C PRO A 102 18.72 6.19 5.12
N GLY A 103 17.53 6.17 5.74
CA GLY A 103 16.87 7.38 6.24
C GLY A 103 16.09 8.18 5.19
N GLN A 104 16.15 7.82 3.91
CA GLN A 104 15.36 8.53 2.89
C GLN A 104 13.86 8.32 3.06
N ASN A 105 13.06 9.24 2.53
CA ASN A 105 11.61 9.08 2.45
C ASN A 105 11.24 7.88 1.57
N VAL A 106 10.30 7.07 2.07
CA VAL A 106 9.70 5.96 1.34
C VAL A 106 8.24 6.28 1.07
N VAL A 107 7.83 6.14 -0.19
CA VAL A 107 6.45 6.40 -0.60
C VAL A 107 5.62 5.13 -0.73
N ALA A 108 4.30 5.24 -0.55
CA ALA A 108 3.36 4.16 -0.79
C ALA A 108 3.42 3.71 -2.25
N VAL A 109 3.62 2.42 -2.50
CA VAL A 109 3.64 1.87 -3.85
C VAL A 109 2.28 1.89 -4.53
N THR A 110 1.20 1.96 -3.77
CA THR A 110 -0.19 2.03 -4.27
C THR A 110 -1.08 2.75 -3.28
N GLY A 111 -2.22 3.24 -3.75
CA GLY A 111 -3.27 3.80 -2.90
C GLY A 111 -4.09 2.68 -2.24
N GLY A 112 -4.46 2.85 -0.99
CA GLY A 112 -5.26 1.85 -0.26
C GLY A 112 -5.31 2.08 1.24
N LYS A 113 -5.85 1.07 1.95
CA LYS A 113 -5.94 1.05 3.41
C LYS A 113 -4.68 0.42 3.99
N ILE A 114 -4.01 1.11 4.90
CA ILE A 114 -2.99 0.49 5.76
C ILE A 114 -3.70 -0.53 6.63
N ASP A 115 -3.48 -1.81 6.40
CA ASP A 115 -4.15 -2.87 7.14
C ASP A 115 -3.23 -3.49 8.21
N LYS A 116 -1.91 -3.27 8.12
CA LYS A 116 -0.94 -3.73 9.10
C LYS A 116 0.33 -2.89 9.11
N ILE A 117 0.85 -2.70 10.32
CA ILE A 117 2.25 -2.34 10.57
C ILE A 117 2.84 -3.46 11.39
N GLY A 118 4.01 -3.94 11.02
CA GLY A 118 4.61 -5.08 11.69
C GLY A 118 6.13 -5.03 11.69
N TYR A 119 6.71 -6.16 12.08
CA TYR A 119 8.15 -6.36 12.15
C TYR A 119 8.59 -7.32 11.05
N ALA A 120 9.68 -6.99 10.35
CA ALA A 120 10.24 -7.83 9.30
C ALA A 120 10.78 -9.16 9.86
N TYR A 121 11.20 -9.16 11.12
CA TYR A 121 11.78 -10.30 11.81
C TYR A 121 11.12 -10.53 13.17
N GLY A 122 11.13 -11.78 13.63
CA GLY A 122 10.62 -12.15 14.95
C GLY A 122 11.65 -11.96 16.07
N ASP A 123 12.93 -12.08 15.73
CA ASP A 123 14.10 -11.95 16.60
C ASP A 123 14.60 -10.49 16.72
N ASP A 124 14.15 -9.61 15.85
CA ASP A 124 14.61 -8.23 15.77
C ASP A 124 13.46 -7.29 15.39
N LEU A 125 12.99 -6.58 16.41
CA LEU A 125 11.85 -5.66 16.30
C LEU A 125 12.27 -4.27 15.83
N SER A 126 13.56 -4.04 15.51
CA SER A 126 14.00 -2.77 14.95
C SER A 126 13.55 -2.60 13.50
N TYR A 127 13.42 -3.68 12.73
CA TYR A 127 13.02 -3.64 11.33
C TYR A 127 11.50 -3.74 11.17
N ARG A 128 10.91 -2.71 10.57
CA ARG A 128 9.47 -2.48 10.46
C ARG A 128 9.00 -2.62 9.03
N TYR A 129 7.70 -2.83 8.84
CA TYR A 129 7.05 -2.74 7.54
C TYR A 129 5.68 -2.07 7.62
N VAL A 130 5.26 -1.53 6.47
CA VAL A 130 3.89 -1.04 6.24
C VAL A 130 3.23 -1.94 5.20
N ARG A 131 1.98 -2.35 5.45
CA ARG A 131 1.16 -3.14 4.51
C ARG A 131 -0.07 -2.36 4.09
N ILE A 132 -0.29 -2.30 2.79
CA ILE A 132 -1.37 -1.58 2.13
C ILE A 132 -2.25 -2.61 1.41
N SER A 133 -3.53 -2.61 1.73
CA SER A 133 -4.54 -3.44 1.08
C SER A 133 -5.41 -2.58 0.15
N THR A 134 -5.73 -3.11 -1.02
CA THR A 134 -6.58 -2.45 -2.00
C THR A 134 -7.94 -3.17 -2.12
N PRO A 135 -9.04 -2.46 -2.45
CA PRO A 135 -10.35 -3.08 -2.61
C PRO A 135 -10.43 -4.14 -3.73
N ASP A 136 -9.53 -4.09 -4.70
CA ASP A 136 -9.45 -5.02 -5.83
C ASP A 136 -8.54 -6.24 -5.58
N GLY A 137 -8.11 -6.42 -4.33
CA GLY A 137 -7.50 -7.66 -3.84
C GLY A 137 -5.97 -7.66 -3.86
N TYR A 138 -5.32 -6.54 -4.15
CA TYR A 138 -3.88 -6.42 -3.95
C TYR A 138 -3.55 -6.19 -2.48
N VAL A 139 -2.43 -6.76 -2.07
CA VAL A 139 -1.79 -6.49 -0.77
C VAL A 139 -0.32 -6.26 -1.05
N ALA A 140 0.15 -5.04 -0.78
CA ALA A 140 1.54 -4.64 -0.93
C ALA A 140 2.17 -4.45 0.45
N ARG A 141 3.31 -5.08 0.71
CA ARG A 141 4.12 -4.86 1.91
C ARG A 141 5.41 -4.19 1.52
N GLN A 142 5.77 -3.14 2.26
CA GLN A 142 7.02 -2.40 2.12
C GLN A 142 7.83 -2.59 3.40
N LEU A 143 8.84 -3.44 3.32
CA LEU A 143 9.74 -3.79 4.44
C LEU A 143 10.90 -2.80 4.56
N TYR A 144 11.44 -2.73 5.77
CA TYR A 144 12.54 -1.84 6.17
C TYR A 144 12.13 -0.36 6.09
N VAL A 145 10.91 -0.10 6.55
CA VAL A 145 10.30 1.24 6.59
C VAL A 145 9.85 1.53 8.01
N ASN A 146 10.47 2.53 8.64
CA ASN A 146 9.96 3.08 9.89
C ASN A 146 8.78 4.01 9.57
N PRO A 147 7.55 3.70 9.99
CA PRO A 147 6.36 4.44 9.57
C PRO A 147 6.39 5.88 10.07
N ALA A 148 5.94 6.81 9.22
CA ALA A 148 5.75 8.20 9.58
C ALA A 148 4.55 8.38 10.53
N GLU A 149 4.42 9.57 11.14
CA GLU A 149 3.25 9.91 11.93
C GLU A 149 1.96 9.81 11.09
N GLY A 150 0.87 9.31 11.69
CA GLY A 150 -0.41 9.12 11.01
C GLY A 150 -0.48 7.90 10.09
N ILE A 151 0.64 7.22 9.83
CA ILE A 151 0.69 5.94 9.14
C ILE A 151 0.39 4.86 10.18
N VAL A 152 -0.89 4.52 10.31
CA VAL A 152 -1.42 3.56 11.30
C VAL A 152 -2.46 2.64 10.67
N PRO A 153 -2.71 1.44 11.23
CA PRO A 153 -3.78 0.56 10.74
C PRO A 153 -5.13 1.30 10.68
N GLY A 154 -5.82 1.17 9.54
CA GLY A 154 -7.07 1.83 9.21
C GLY A 154 -6.91 3.13 8.41
N ALA A 155 -5.73 3.75 8.41
CA ALA A 155 -5.49 4.96 7.63
C ALA A 155 -5.52 4.68 6.11
N GLN A 156 -6.01 5.66 5.35
CA GLN A 156 -5.96 5.65 3.89
C GLN A 156 -4.71 6.36 3.41
N VAL A 157 -4.05 5.80 2.39
CA VAL A 157 -2.92 6.43 1.71
C VAL A 157 -3.16 6.47 0.21
N THR A 158 -2.58 7.46 -0.46
CA THR A 158 -2.51 7.51 -1.92
C THR A 158 -1.15 7.01 -2.39
N ALA A 159 -1.06 6.46 -3.60
CA ALA A 159 0.24 6.11 -4.16
C ALA A 159 1.15 7.34 -4.25
N GLY A 160 2.44 7.17 -3.98
CA GLY A 160 3.39 8.28 -3.92
C GLY A 160 3.35 9.11 -2.64
N GLN A 161 2.38 8.89 -1.75
CA GLN A 161 2.39 9.51 -0.42
C GLN A 161 3.55 8.97 0.42
N VAL A 162 4.29 9.83 1.12
CA VAL A 162 5.31 9.39 2.08
C VAL A 162 4.66 8.59 3.21
N ILE A 163 5.15 7.38 3.44
CA ILE A 163 4.67 6.48 4.48
C ILE A 163 5.69 6.24 5.60
N GLY A 164 6.91 6.74 5.45
CA GLY A 164 7.97 6.52 6.42
C GLY A 164 9.36 6.79 5.86
N ILE A 165 10.36 6.34 6.60
CA ILE A 165 11.77 6.45 6.24
C ILE A 165 12.41 5.06 6.13
N SER A 166 13.33 4.90 5.18
CA SER A 166 14.07 3.66 4.96
C SER A 166 15.01 3.36 6.15
N GLN A 167 15.10 2.10 6.53
CA GLN A 167 15.93 1.62 7.64
C GLN A 167 17.23 0.99 7.11
N ALA A 168 18.36 1.32 7.73
CA ALA A 168 19.66 0.76 7.35
C ALA A 168 19.73 -0.75 7.62
N LEU A 169 20.13 -1.52 6.62
CA LEU A 169 20.27 -2.97 6.68
C LEU A 169 21.69 -3.42 6.99
N GLY A 170 22.69 -2.57 6.74
CA GLY A 170 24.11 -2.92 6.87
C GLY A 170 24.53 -3.51 8.22
N SER A 171 23.88 -3.15 9.32
CA SER A 171 24.15 -3.75 10.64
C SER A 171 23.75 -5.22 10.73
N ARG A 172 22.64 -5.61 10.08
CA ARG A 172 22.15 -6.99 10.05
C ARG A 172 22.77 -7.79 8.90
N TYR A 173 23.00 -7.12 7.77
CA TYR A 173 23.58 -7.71 6.56
C TYR A 173 24.77 -6.88 6.08
N PRO A 174 25.97 -7.08 6.66
CA PRO A 174 27.15 -6.33 6.26
C PRO A 174 27.44 -6.45 4.75
N GLY A 175 27.59 -5.30 4.09
CA GLY A 175 27.87 -5.20 2.66
C GLY A 175 26.66 -5.44 1.74
N ILE A 176 25.44 -5.45 2.28
CA ILE A 176 24.23 -5.46 1.46
C ILE A 176 24.03 -4.11 0.76
N THR A 177 23.56 -4.14 -0.48
CA THR A 177 23.01 -2.95 -1.11
C THR A 177 21.72 -2.57 -0.39
N GLU A 178 21.69 -1.39 0.21
CA GLU A 178 20.54 -0.83 0.94
C GLU A 178 19.30 -0.74 0.02
N HIS A 179 18.14 -1.13 0.56
CA HIS A 179 16.91 -1.24 -0.24
C HIS A 179 15.63 -1.25 0.61
N VAL A 180 14.51 -0.96 -0.04
CA VAL A 180 13.15 -1.27 0.43
C VAL A 180 12.68 -2.53 -0.29
N HIS A 181 12.30 -3.54 0.49
CA HIS A 181 11.77 -4.80 -0.04
C HIS A 181 10.27 -4.70 -0.23
N VAL A 182 9.80 -4.95 -1.45
CA VAL A 182 8.38 -4.87 -1.82
C VAL A 182 7.87 -6.22 -2.28
N ASP A 183 6.99 -6.83 -1.49
CA ASP A 183 6.20 -7.97 -1.93
C ASP A 183 4.77 -7.54 -2.21
N ILE A 184 4.22 -8.05 -3.31
CA ILE A 184 2.85 -7.80 -3.73
C ILE A 184 2.17 -9.14 -3.94
N THR A 185 0.99 -9.29 -3.37
CA THR A 185 0.09 -10.41 -3.71
C THR A 185 -1.20 -9.86 -4.29
N ARG A 186 -1.87 -10.69 -5.10
CA ARG A 186 -3.25 -10.46 -5.53
C ARG A 186 -4.07 -11.69 -5.21
N ASN A 187 -5.08 -11.54 -4.37
CA ASN A 187 -5.90 -12.66 -3.88
C ASN A 187 -5.06 -13.83 -3.31
N GLY A 188 -3.94 -13.50 -2.64
CA GLY A 188 -3.04 -14.47 -2.03
C GLY A 188 -1.94 -15.04 -2.94
N ALA A 189 -2.00 -14.82 -4.27
CA ALA A 189 -0.94 -15.23 -5.18
C ALA A 189 0.13 -14.14 -5.31
N PRO A 190 1.44 -14.46 -5.26
CA PRO A 190 2.51 -13.50 -5.53
C PRO A 190 2.40 -12.86 -6.90
N VAL A 191 2.71 -11.58 -6.99
CA VAL A 191 2.76 -10.81 -8.23
C VAL A 191 4.12 -10.16 -8.34
N ASN A 192 4.75 -10.27 -9.51
CA ASN A 192 6.00 -9.57 -9.78
C ASN A 192 5.80 -8.04 -9.71
N PRO A 193 6.39 -7.33 -8.73
CA PRO A 193 6.20 -5.90 -8.55
C PRO A 193 6.60 -5.05 -9.76
N THR A 194 7.60 -5.49 -10.55
CA THR A 194 8.06 -4.73 -11.73
C THR A 194 7.06 -4.75 -12.89
N THR A 195 6.01 -5.56 -12.82
CA THR A 195 4.90 -5.52 -13.79
C THR A 195 3.88 -4.43 -13.48
N LEU A 196 3.97 -3.85 -12.27
CA LEU A 196 3.03 -2.87 -11.75
C LEU A 196 3.75 -1.53 -11.53
N ILE A 197 4.86 -1.54 -10.80
CA ILE A 197 5.64 -0.38 -10.41
C ILE A 197 6.51 0.08 -11.59
N PRO A 198 6.43 1.38 -11.98
CA PRO A 198 7.22 1.94 -13.06
C PRO A 198 8.70 2.13 -12.72
#